data_AF-A0A553IGW7-F1
#
_entry.id   AF-A0A553IGW7-F1
#
_cell.length_a   1.000
_cell.length_b   1.000
_cell.length_c   1.000
_cell.angle_alpha   90.00
_cell.angle_beta   90.00
_cell.angle_gamma   90.00
#
_symmetry.space_group_name_H-M   'P 1'
#
loop_
_entity.id
_entity.type
_entity.pdbx_description
1 polymer ?
#
loop_
_entity_poly.entity_id
_entity_poly.type
_entity_poly.pdbx_seq_one_letter_code
_entity_poly.pdbx_strand_id
1 'polypeptide(L)'
;MTKLFSYPMKKLVVLTVLIATLFTLIACINENEHTNDTDVTITFETNDTVTKGSVIIKSGTLLSETDLSIHDREHFTFNGWYIDEALTQPFDPLEEIKESIKLYAKWTEDEVPTYRYELLFNGGNYWYENREQMVDDFISDYNTFSDNTYTLETLPMDKDSLLDIAEFMYEETYRTKWLWLTRYLRLVGSDTNKSSMSALLAQSSLDKFLAQNEKNRKAVSYEIRAFIKGAQFTDDATLSSSDYTDTELKTGFWPFIVGSQQAIFEDAKHEVILPTTLYKEGFVFYGWYLTENFYGEPVTKINGSATLFARFDGENPIDSVIIENEVEYMEKGT
;
A
#
# COMPACT_ATOMS: atom_id res chain seq x y z
N MET A 1 81.68 -61.57 7.19
CA MET A 1 82.54 -60.55 6.54
C MET A 1 83.13 -61.18 5.27
N THR A 2 82.30 -61.54 4.28
CA THR A 2 81.80 -60.69 3.18
C THR A 2 82.92 -60.20 2.26
N LYS A 3 83.12 -60.91 1.15
CA LYS A 3 83.56 -60.41 -0.16
C LYS A 3 83.43 -61.53 -1.19
N LEU A 4 82.35 -61.48 -1.98
CA LEU A 4 82.11 -62.38 -3.10
C LEU A 4 82.85 -61.87 -4.35
N PHE A 5 83.75 -62.73 -4.86
CA PHE A 5 84.04 -63.13 -6.26
C PHE A 5 83.27 -62.39 -7.37
N SER A 6 83.74 -62.23 -8.61
CA SER A 6 85.00 -62.48 -9.33
C SER A 6 84.77 -61.95 -10.76
N TYR A 7 85.81 -61.32 -11.33
CA TYR A 7 86.05 -60.91 -12.74
C TYR A 7 85.76 -62.02 -13.79
N PRO A 8 85.91 -61.81 -15.13
CA PRO A 8 85.64 -60.65 -16.00
C PRO A 8 85.02 -61.00 -17.38
N MET A 9 84.73 -59.94 -18.16
CA MET A 9 84.36 -59.91 -19.57
C MET A 9 85.29 -60.67 -20.53
N LYS A 10 84.71 -61.42 -21.48
CA LYS A 10 84.87 -61.25 -22.95
C LYS A 10 84.27 -62.46 -23.69
N LYS A 11 83.09 -62.30 -24.31
CA LYS A 11 82.78 -62.92 -25.61
C LYS A 11 81.90 -61.97 -26.42
N LEU A 12 82.55 -61.37 -27.40
CA LEU A 12 82.03 -60.59 -28.50
C LEU A 12 81.39 -61.55 -29.51
N VAL A 13 80.06 -61.57 -29.66
CA VAL A 13 79.38 -62.11 -30.86
C VAL A 13 78.06 -61.35 -31.08
N VAL A 14 78.10 -60.41 -32.04
CA VAL A 14 77.15 -60.20 -33.15
C VAL A 14 75.66 -59.91 -32.84
N LEU A 15 75.22 -58.75 -33.36
CA LEU A 15 73.87 -58.40 -33.85
C LEU A 15 72.79 -58.19 -32.79
N THR A 16 72.35 -56.94 -32.61
CA THR A 16 70.95 -56.49 -32.83
C THR A 16 70.64 -55.16 -32.10
N VAL A 17 69.74 -54.39 -32.73
CA VAL A 17 68.77 -53.47 -32.10
C VAL A 17 69.25 -52.04 -31.75
N LEU A 18 68.89 -51.12 -32.66
CA LEU A 18 67.88 -50.08 -32.39
C LEU A 18 68.13 -49.13 -31.19
N ILE A 19 69.28 -48.45 -31.13
CA ILE A 19 69.49 -47.33 -30.20
C ILE A 19 70.29 -46.22 -30.90
N ALA A 20 69.66 -45.47 -31.81
CA ALA A 20 70.23 -44.22 -32.33
C ALA A 20 69.24 -43.28 -33.07
N THR A 21 67.93 -43.40 -32.87
CA THR A 21 66.95 -42.39 -33.35
C THR A 21 65.88 -42.04 -32.31
N LEU A 22 66.13 -42.33 -31.03
CA LEU A 22 65.27 -41.92 -29.91
C LEU A 22 65.65 -40.53 -29.35
N PHE A 23 66.14 -39.65 -30.22
CA PHE A 23 66.40 -38.23 -29.91
C PHE A 23 65.95 -37.42 -31.12
N THR A 24 64.65 -37.10 -31.18
CA THR A 24 63.99 -35.94 -31.84
C THR A 24 62.51 -36.20 -32.19
N LEU A 25 61.81 -37.12 -31.51
CA LEU A 25 60.35 -37.23 -31.64
C LEU A 25 59.67 -37.42 -30.27
N ILE A 26 60.02 -36.57 -29.32
CA ILE A 26 59.17 -36.22 -28.17
C ILE A 26 59.18 -34.69 -28.05
N ALA A 27 58.77 -34.05 -29.13
CA ALA A 27 58.25 -32.69 -29.15
C ALA A 27 57.03 -32.79 -30.07
N CYS A 28 55.86 -32.40 -29.56
CA CYS A 28 54.53 -32.70 -30.11
C CYS A 28 54.04 -34.12 -29.81
N ILE A 29 53.62 -34.37 -28.56
CA ILE A 29 52.21 -34.50 -28.16
C ILE A 29 52.23 -34.36 -26.63
N ASN A 30 52.22 -33.11 -26.19
CA ASN A 30 51.61 -32.73 -24.92
C ASN A 30 51.02 -31.36 -25.20
N GLU A 31 50.00 -31.35 -26.06
CA GLU A 31 49.06 -30.23 -26.09
C GLU A 31 48.35 -30.25 -24.74
N ASN A 32 48.92 -29.51 -23.80
CA ASN A 32 48.18 -28.57 -22.99
C ASN A 32 46.75 -29.02 -22.66
N GLU A 33 46.60 -29.90 -21.66
CA GLU A 33 45.40 -29.80 -20.82
C GLU A 33 45.54 -28.48 -20.05
N HIS A 34 45.17 -27.39 -20.71
CA HIS A 34 44.76 -26.17 -20.04
C HIS A 34 43.51 -26.55 -19.24
N THR A 35 43.68 -27.03 -18.02
CA THR A 35 42.62 -26.89 -17.03
C THR A 35 42.42 -25.38 -16.90
N ASN A 36 41.28 -24.88 -17.36
CA ASN A 36 40.89 -23.49 -17.21
C ASN A 36 40.70 -23.22 -15.72
N ASP A 37 41.78 -22.89 -15.01
CA ASP A 37 41.79 -22.47 -13.60
C ASP A 37 41.31 -21.01 -13.46
N THR A 38 40.22 -20.68 -14.16
CA THR A 38 39.61 -19.35 -14.14
C THR A 38 38.46 -19.39 -13.16
N ASP A 39 38.48 -18.48 -12.17
CA ASP A 39 37.33 -18.30 -11.27
C ASP A 39 36.19 -17.61 -12.02
N VAL A 40 34.98 -18.12 -11.85
CA VAL A 40 33.74 -17.55 -12.40
C VAL A 40 32.79 -17.20 -11.26
N THR A 41 32.09 -16.07 -11.39
CA THR A 41 31.17 -15.56 -10.38
C THR A 41 29.73 -15.81 -10.80
N ILE A 42 28.94 -16.41 -9.91
CA ILE A 42 27.51 -16.59 -10.08
C ILE A 42 26.81 -15.59 -9.19
N THR A 43 26.07 -14.68 -9.82
CA THR A 43 25.25 -13.70 -9.12
C THR A 43 23.79 -14.16 -9.12
N PHE A 44 23.07 -13.89 -8.03
CA PHE A 44 21.67 -14.28 -7.87
C PHE A 44 20.82 -13.02 -7.78
N GLU A 45 19.83 -12.92 -8.66
CA GLU A 45 18.76 -11.94 -8.60
C GLU A 45 17.51 -12.65 -8.07
N THR A 46 17.12 -12.32 -6.84
CA THR A 46 16.04 -13.02 -6.14
C THR A 46 14.67 -12.50 -6.54
N ASN A 47 14.60 -11.37 -7.25
CA ASN A 47 13.37 -10.70 -7.67
C ASN A 47 12.42 -10.41 -6.48
N ASP A 48 12.97 -10.20 -5.28
CA ASP A 48 12.23 -9.94 -4.04
C ASP A 48 13.13 -9.39 -2.91
N THR A 49 12.57 -9.22 -1.71
CA THR A 49 13.25 -8.81 -0.47
C THR A 49 14.25 -9.82 0.10
N VAL A 50 14.16 -11.10 -0.29
CA VAL A 50 15.13 -12.13 0.14
C VAL A 50 16.48 -11.84 -0.52
N THR A 51 17.58 -11.85 0.23
CA THR A 51 18.92 -11.65 -0.34
C THR A 51 19.68 -12.98 -0.40
N LYS A 52 20.44 -13.17 -1.49
CA LYS A 52 21.35 -14.30 -1.66
C LYS A 52 22.71 -13.80 -2.12
N GLY A 53 23.76 -14.17 -1.40
CA GLY A 53 25.14 -13.83 -1.76
C GLY A 53 25.59 -14.52 -3.05
N SER A 54 26.55 -13.91 -3.75
CA SER A 54 27.18 -14.52 -4.92
C SER A 54 28.05 -15.71 -4.53
N VAL A 55 28.21 -16.65 -5.46
CA VAL A 55 29.07 -17.83 -5.31
C VAL A 55 30.21 -17.75 -6.33
N ILE A 56 31.41 -18.16 -5.94
CA ILE A 56 32.59 -18.21 -6.80
C ILE A 56 33.04 -19.66 -6.91
N ILE A 57 33.11 -20.18 -8.14
CA ILE A 57 33.56 -21.55 -8.44
C ILE A 57 34.61 -21.54 -9.55
N LYS A 58 35.23 -22.68 -9.82
CA LYS A 58 36.13 -22.86 -10.95
C LYS A 58 35.35 -23.04 -12.25
N SER A 59 35.82 -22.44 -13.33
CA SER A 59 35.28 -22.67 -14.68
C SER A 59 35.25 -24.16 -15.01
N GLY A 60 34.15 -24.63 -15.58
CA GLY A 60 33.92 -26.03 -15.92
C GLY A 60 33.43 -26.89 -14.74
N THR A 61 32.96 -26.27 -13.65
CA THR A 61 32.36 -26.98 -12.51
C THR A 61 30.85 -26.78 -12.43
N LEU A 62 30.16 -27.71 -11.77
CA LEU A 62 28.72 -27.66 -11.50
C LEU A 62 28.43 -26.90 -10.21
N LEU A 63 27.27 -26.23 -10.14
CA LEU A 63 26.75 -25.69 -8.89
C LEU A 63 26.18 -26.82 -8.02
N SER A 64 26.47 -26.79 -6.71
CA SER A 64 25.87 -27.74 -5.78
C SER A 64 24.45 -27.32 -5.39
N GLU A 65 23.66 -28.27 -4.86
CA GLU A 65 22.34 -27.97 -4.28
C GLU A 65 22.41 -26.90 -3.18
N THR A 66 23.51 -26.86 -2.42
CA THR A 66 23.72 -25.84 -1.38
C THR A 66 23.98 -24.46 -1.99
N ASP A 67 24.73 -24.39 -3.10
CA ASP A 67 24.92 -23.14 -3.86
C ASP A 67 23.60 -22.60 -4.42
N LEU A 68 22.66 -23.48 -4.79
CA LEU A 68 21.37 -23.12 -5.36
C LEU A 68 20.27 -22.90 -4.32
N SER A 69 20.45 -23.36 -3.08
CA SER A 69 19.48 -23.18 -2.00
C SER A 69 19.21 -21.70 -1.72
N ILE A 70 17.95 -21.35 -1.48
CA ILE A 70 17.50 -20.00 -1.16
C ILE A 70 16.58 -20.07 0.06
N HIS A 71 16.56 -19.00 0.85
CA HIS A 71 15.63 -18.90 1.97
C HIS A 71 14.18 -18.87 1.47
N ASP A 72 13.28 -19.46 2.26
CA ASP A 72 11.86 -19.44 1.98
C ASP A 72 11.35 -17.99 1.89
N ARG A 73 10.43 -17.77 0.96
CA ARG A 73 9.70 -16.51 0.79
C ARG A 73 8.28 -16.73 1.29
N GLU A 74 7.83 -15.93 2.24
CA GLU A 74 6.50 -16.09 2.83
C GLU A 74 5.41 -15.94 1.74
N HIS A 75 4.48 -16.90 1.68
CA HIS A 75 3.39 -16.98 0.69
C HIS A 75 3.82 -17.25 -0.76
N PHE A 76 5.06 -17.66 -0.99
CA PHE A 76 5.53 -18.03 -2.32
C PHE A 76 6.31 -19.33 -2.33
N THR A 77 6.08 -20.12 -3.37
CA THR A 77 6.84 -21.32 -3.69
C THR A 77 7.97 -20.99 -4.67
N PHE A 78 9.22 -21.36 -4.33
CA PHE A 78 10.36 -21.24 -5.23
C PHE A 78 10.26 -22.26 -6.38
N ASN A 79 10.30 -21.81 -7.64
CA ASN A 79 10.19 -22.68 -8.82
C ASN A 79 11.53 -22.94 -9.51
N GLY A 80 12.64 -22.44 -8.96
CA GLY A 80 13.97 -22.62 -9.52
C GLY A 80 14.60 -21.35 -10.08
N TRP A 81 15.83 -21.52 -10.55
CA TRP A 81 16.66 -20.47 -11.14
C TRP A 81 16.51 -20.46 -12.67
N TYR A 82 16.62 -19.27 -13.26
CA TYR A 82 16.52 -19.03 -14.69
C TYR A 82 17.73 -18.23 -15.17
N ILE A 83 18.16 -18.46 -16.41
CA ILE A 83 19.33 -17.77 -16.98
C ILE A 83 18.99 -16.41 -17.62
N ASP A 84 17.69 -16.12 -17.78
CA ASP A 84 17.17 -14.89 -18.35
C ASP A 84 16.21 -14.17 -17.39
N GLU A 85 16.22 -12.85 -17.47
CA GLU A 85 15.36 -11.97 -16.64
C GLU A 85 13.86 -12.17 -16.94
N ALA A 86 13.51 -12.60 -18.16
CA ALA A 86 12.13 -12.88 -18.54
C ALA A 86 11.60 -14.21 -17.97
N LEU A 87 12.42 -14.98 -17.25
CA LEU A 87 12.07 -16.24 -16.60
C LEU A 87 11.51 -17.30 -17.57
N THR A 88 12.11 -17.38 -18.77
CA THR A 88 11.68 -18.27 -19.85
C THR A 88 12.59 -19.48 -20.04
N GLN A 89 13.87 -19.38 -19.66
CA GLN A 89 14.90 -20.40 -19.81
C GLN A 89 15.36 -20.88 -18.43
N PRO A 90 14.86 -22.05 -17.96
CA PRO A 90 15.27 -22.58 -16.68
C PRO A 90 16.76 -22.94 -16.70
N PHE A 91 17.44 -22.66 -15.60
CA PHE A 91 18.82 -23.09 -15.39
C PHE A 91 18.86 -24.60 -15.12
N ASP A 92 19.72 -25.32 -15.85
CA ASP A 92 20.00 -26.73 -15.62
C ASP A 92 21.17 -26.88 -14.64
N PRO A 93 20.97 -27.39 -13.41
CA PRO A 93 22.05 -27.58 -12.44
C PRO A 93 23.09 -28.63 -12.87
N LEU A 94 22.82 -29.39 -13.94
CA LEU A 94 23.76 -30.35 -14.52
C LEU A 94 24.64 -29.74 -15.61
N GLU A 95 24.47 -28.45 -15.92
CA GLU A 95 25.33 -27.73 -16.88
C GLU A 95 26.57 -27.13 -16.20
N GLU A 96 27.75 -27.38 -16.79
CA GLU A 96 29.01 -26.80 -16.32
C GLU A 96 29.06 -25.29 -16.56
N ILE A 97 29.41 -24.52 -15.53
CA ILE A 97 29.55 -23.07 -15.64
C ILE A 97 30.93 -22.71 -16.16
N LYS A 98 31.01 -22.13 -17.36
CA LYS A 98 32.28 -21.76 -18.03
C LYS A 98 32.58 -20.26 -17.98
N GLU A 99 31.58 -19.45 -17.69
CA GLU A 99 31.70 -18.00 -17.57
C GLU A 99 30.83 -17.48 -16.42
N SER A 100 31.06 -16.24 -16.00
CA SER A 100 30.26 -15.64 -14.93
C SER A 100 28.83 -15.43 -15.42
N ILE A 101 27.85 -15.91 -14.67
CA ILE A 101 26.44 -15.82 -15.02
C ILE A 101 25.63 -15.11 -13.93
N LYS A 102 24.45 -14.66 -14.32
CA LYS A 102 23.42 -14.20 -13.39
C LYS A 102 22.23 -15.15 -13.48
N LEU A 103 21.77 -15.63 -12.33
CA LEU A 103 20.60 -16.47 -12.19
C LEU A 103 19.45 -15.67 -11.57
N TYR A 104 18.26 -15.83 -12.13
CA TYR A 104 17.04 -15.13 -11.72
C TYR A 104 16.08 -16.10 -11.05
N ALA A 105 15.61 -15.79 -9.84
CA ALA A 105 14.66 -16.64 -9.13
C ALA A 105 13.26 -16.49 -9.72
N LYS A 106 12.58 -17.62 -9.92
CA LYS A 106 11.15 -17.66 -10.21
C LYS A 106 10.38 -18.10 -8.97
N TRP A 107 9.30 -17.36 -8.68
CA TRP A 107 8.39 -17.62 -7.58
C TRP A 107 6.97 -17.73 -8.11
N THR A 108 6.17 -18.60 -7.49
CA THR A 108 4.72 -18.68 -7.69
C THR A 108 4.05 -18.36 -6.36
N GLU A 109 3.09 -17.43 -6.34
CA GLU A 109 2.29 -17.13 -5.15
C GLU A 109 1.50 -18.37 -4.74
N ASP A 110 1.47 -18.68 -3.45
CA ASP A 110 0.77 -19.85 -2.94
C ASP A 110 -0.75 -19.68 -3.09
N GLU A 111 -1.42 -20.70 -3.61
CA GLU A 111 -2.89 -20.69 -3.72
C GLU A 111 -3.53 -20.91 -2.35
N VAL A 112 -4.02 -19.83 -1.75
CA VAL A 112 -4.79 -19.86 -0.50
C VAL A 112 -6.23 -19.37 -0.71
N PRO A 113 -7.23 -19.95 0.00
CA PRO A 113 -8.59 -19.43 -0.04
C PRO A 113 -8.64 -17.97 0.39
N THR A 114 -9.47 -17.17 -0.28
CA THR A 114 -9.73 -15.80 0.14
C THR A 114 -10.80 -15.74 1.24
N TYR A 115 -10.81 -14.64 1.99
CA TYR A 115 -11.81 -14.35 3.02
C TYR A 115 -12.30 -12.90 2.97
N ARG A 116 -13.47 -12.67 3.59
CA ARG A 116 -14.15 -11.38 3.65
C ARG A 116 -14.10 -10.83 5.07
N TYR A 117 -13.77 -9.55 5.24
CA TYR A 117 -13.89 -8.88 6.52
C TYR A 117 -14.57 -7.52 6.43
N GLU A 118 -15.14 -7.09 7.55
CA GLU A 118 -15.91 -5.86 7.67
C GLU A 118 -15.47 -5.02 8.87
N LEU A 119 -15.27 -3.73 8.66
CA LEU A 119 -14.88 -2.74 9.65
C LEU A 119 -16.08 -1.84 9.98
N LEU A 120 -16.63 -2.01 11.18
CA LEU A 120 -17.67 -1.15 11.73
C LEU A 120 -17.03 -0.05 12.57
N PHE A 121 -16.91 1.13 11.99
CA PHE A 121 -16.22 2.28 12.59
C PHE A 121 -16.94 2.89 13.80
N ASN A 122 -18.19 2.51 14.11
CA ASN A 122 -18.95 3.00 15.28
C ASN A 122 -18.94 4.53 15.44
N GLY A 123 -19.12 5.21 14.29
CA GLY A 123 -19.13 6.68 14.19
C GLY A 123 -17.76 7.33 14.04
N GLY A 124 -16.67 6.56 14.07
CA GLY A 124 -15.33 7.04 13.74
C GLY A 124 -15.01 7.01 12.25
N ASN A 125 -13.83 7.49 11.89
CA ASN A 125 -13.31 7.54 10.53
C ASN A 125 -11.77 7.46 10.54
N TYR A 126 -11.14 7.14 9.41
CA TYR A 126 -9.66 7.15 9.29
C TYR A 126 -9.13 8.29 8.41
N TRP A 127 -9.99 9.20 7.95
CA TRP A 127 -9.58 10.29 7.06
C TRP A 127 -9.17 11.55 7.82
N TYR A 128 -9.95 11.97 8.81
CA TYR A 128 -9.75 13.24 9.49
C TYR A 128 -10.03 13.14 10.99
N GLU A 129 -9.09 13.68 11.77
CA GLU A 129 -9.22 13.82 13.21
C GLU A 129 -10.31 14.80 13.61
N ASN A 130 -10.35 15.91 12.88
CA ASN A 130 -11.19 17.05 13.18
C ASN A 130 -11.57 17.78 11.88
N ARG A 131 -12.48 18.74 11.99
CA ARG A 131 -12.96 19.52 10.85
C ARG A 131 -11.86 20.34 10.17
N GLU A 132 -10.86 20.80 10.93
CA GLU A 132 -9.76 21.63 10.41
C GLU A 132 -8.94 20.83 9.38
N GLN A 133 -8.53 19.61 9.71
CA GLN A 133 -7.84 18.72 8.77
C GLN A 133 -8.67 18.45 7.50
N MET A 134 -9.99 18.23 7.65
CA MET A 134 -10.88 18.03 6.49
C MET A 134 -10.94 19.28 5.60
N VAL A 135 -11.02 20.47 6.19
CA VAL A 135 -11.04 21.75 5.48
C VAL A 135 -9.73 22.01 4.76
N ASP A 136 -8.60 21.78 5.42
CA ASP A 136 -7.28 21.96 4.83
C ASP A 136 -7.07 21.01 3.64
N ASP A 137 -7.51 19.77 3.75
CA ASP A 137 -7.43 18.80 2.65
C ASP A 137 -8.32 19.19 1.47
N PHE A 138 -9.54 19.71 1.73
CA PHE A 138 -10.40 20.25 0.66
C PHE A 138 -9.72 21.40 -0.07
N ILE A 139 -9.15 22.36 0.68
CA ILE A 139 -8.47 23.52 0.10
C ILE A 139 -7.23 23.08 -0.68
N SER A 140 -6.46 22.12 -0.16
CA SER A 140 -5.28 21.55 -0.82
C SER A 140 -5.65 20.90 -2.17
N ASP A 141 -6.67 20.04 -2.20
CA ASP A 141 -7.16 19.42 -3.42
C ASP A 141 -7.67 20.45 -4.42
N TYR A 142 -8.45 21.43 -3.95
CA TYR A 142 -8.98 22.49 -4.80
C TYR A 142 -7.86 23.37 -5.38
N ASN A 143 -6.85 23.71 -4.59
CA ASN A 143 -5.67 24.45 -5.04
C ASN A 143 -4.89 23.67 -6.09
N THR A 144 -4.71 22.36 -5.89
CA THR A 144 -4.06 21.47 -6.85
C THR A 144 -4.82 21.42 -8.18
N PHE A 145 -6.15 21.32 -8.12
CA PHE A 145 -6.99 21.37 -9.31
C PHE A 145 -6.93 22.70 -10.04
N SER A 146 -7.01 23.81 -9.30
CA SER A 146 -7.23 25.14 -9.86
C SER A 146 -5.95 25.97 -10.08
N ASP A 147 -4.77 25.40 -9.78
CA ASP A 147 -3.47 26.09 -9.79
C ASP A 147 -3.47 27.37 -8.93
N ASN A 148 -4.09 27.28 -7.75
CA ASN A 148 -4.17 28.37 -6.77
C ASN A 148 -3.43 28.03 -5.47
N THR A 149 -3.33 29.01 -4.58
CA THR A 149 -2.71 28.86 -3.25
C THR A 149 -3.58 29.46 -2.16
N TYR A 150 -4.89 29.21 -2.20
CA TYR A 150 -5.79 29.71 -1.17
C TYR A 150 -5.47 29.06 0.18
N THR A 151 -5.62 29.83 1.25
CA THR A 151 -5.75 29.33 2.62
C THR A 151 -7.21 29.49 3.05
N LEU A 152 -7.56 28.95 4.23
CA LEU A 152 -8.87 29.21 4.81
C LEU A 152 -9.15 30.72 4.92
N GLU A 153 -8.13 31.52 5.27
CA GLU A 153 -8.24 32.97 5.41
C GLU A 153 -8.45 33.68 4.07
N THR A 154 -7.70 33.27 3.04
CA THR A 154 -7.72 33.93 1.72
C THR A 154 -8.79 33.38 0.77
N LEU A 155 -9.52 32.33 1.16
CA LEU A 155 -10.64 31.81 0.38
C LEU A 155 -11.70 32.92 0.15
N PRO A 156 -11.98 33.32 -1.11
CA PRO A 156 -12.84 34.46 -1.41
C PRO A 156 -14.29 34.22 -0.99
N MET A 157 -14.91 35.23 -0.37
CA MET A 157 -16.30 35.21 0.09
C MET A 157 -17.16 36.33 -0.54
N ASP A 158 -16.67 36.91 -1.64
CA ASP A 158 -17.38 37.88 -2.48
C ASP A 158 -17.98 37.21 -3.73
N LYS A 159 -18.97 37.88 -4.34
CA LYS A 159 -19.68 37.42 -5.54
C LYS A 159 -18.92 37.64 -6.85
N ASP A 160 -17.94 38.54 -6.84
CA ASP A 160 -17.15 38.90 -8.02
C ASP A 160 -16.10 37.81 -8.29
N SER A 161 -15.64 37.12 -7.24
CA SER A 161 -14.83 35.92 -7.28
C SER A 161 -15.70 34.67 -7.45
N LEU A 162 -15.68 34.07 -8.64
CA LEU A 162 -16.33 32.79 -8.91
C LEU A 162 -15.30 31.66 -8.96
N LEU A 163 -15.33 30.79 -7.96
CA LEU A 163 -14.50 29.58 -7.94
C LEU A 163 -15.19 28.46 -8.71
N ASP A 164 -14.46 27.79 -9.61
CA ASP A 164 -14.89 26.64 -10.43
C ASP A 164 -15.01 25.35 -9.60
N ILE A 165 -15.73 25.41 -8.48
CA ILE A 165 -15.94 24.27 -7.57
C ILE A 165 -16.85 23.22 -8.23
N ALA A 166 -17.78 23.61 -9.10
CA ALA A 166 -18.60 22.62 -9.80
C ALA A 166 -17.74 21.72 -10.71
N GLU A 167 -16.79 22.33 -11.42
CA GLU A 167 -15.81 21.67 -12.28
C GLU A 167 -14.92 20.74 -11.46
N PHE A 168 -14.35 21.24 -10.37
CA PHE A 168 -13.58 20.45 -9.40
C PHE A 168 -14.34 19.19 -8.95
N MET A 169 -15.63 19.34 -8.65
CA MET A 169 -16.48 18.24 -8.21
C MET A 169 -16.88 17.29 -9.35
N TYR A 170 -16.55 17.57 -10.61
CA TYR A 170 -16.74 16.68 -11.75
C TYR A 170 -15.45 15.97 -12.21
N GLU A 171 -14.28 16.37 -11.71
CA GLU A 171 -13.03 15.65 -11.93
C GLU A 171 -13.03 14.31 -11.21
N GLU A 172 -12.68 13.22 -11.90
CA GLU A 172 -12.82 11.85 -11.39
C GLU A 172 -12.11 11.63 -10.05
N THR A 173 -10.87 12.12 -9.94
CA THR A 173 -10.02 12.00 -8.76
C THR A 173 -10.65 12.66 -7.53
N TYR A 174 -11.14 13.89 -7.67
CA TYR A 174 -11.67 14.67 -6.56
C TYR A 174 -13.14 14.37 -6.27
N ARG A 175 -13.92 14.10 -7.31
CA ARG A 175 -15.35 13.77 -7.18
C ARG A 175 -15.55 12.57 -6.27
N THR A 176 -14.76 11.52 -6.45
CA THR A 176 -14.88 10.30 -5.62
C THR A 176 -14.64 10.61 -4.14
N LYS A 177 -13.61 11.42 -3.85
CA LYS A 177 -13.23 11.82 -2.48
C LYS A 177 -14.26 12.76 -1.83
N TRP A 178 -14.76 13.75 -2.57
CA TRP A 178 -15.57 14.84 -2.00
C TRP A 178 -17.09 14.67 -2.19
N LEU A 179 -17.57 13.61 -2.84
CA LEU A 179 -19.00 13.45 -3.11
C LEU A 179 -19.87 13.44 -1.84
N TRP A 180 -19.33 13.00 -0.71
CA TRP A 180 -20.02 13.03 0.59
C TRP A 180 -20.42 14.46 0.97
N LEU A 181 -19.62 15.47 0.63
CA LEU A 181 -19.88 16.87 0.95
C LEU A 181 -21.15 17.35 0.25
N THR A 182 -21.27 17.06 -1.05
CA THR A 182 -22.49 17.38 -1.81
C THR A 182 -23.70 16.63 -1.28
N ARG A 183 -23.54 15.38 -0.83
CA ARG A 183 -24.63 14.59 -0.21
C ARG A 183 -25.12 15.21 1.10
N TYR A 184 -24.23 15.82 1.88
CA TYR A 184 -24.57 16.55 3.08
C TYR A 184 -25.25 17.89 2.74
N LEU A 185 -24.61 18.72 1.90
CA LEU A 185 -25.09 20.07 1.58
C LEU A 185 -26.41 20.10 0.81
N ARG A 186 -26.78 19.05 0.08
CA ARG A 186 -28.15 18.99 -0.51
C ARG A 186 -29.25 18.87 0.54
N LEU A 187 -28.94 18.44 1.77
CA LEU A 187 -29.90 18.26 2.85
C LEU A 187 -29.98 19.52 3.73
N VAL A 188 -28.82 20.11 4.03
CA VAL A 188 -28.69 21.20 5.00
C VAL A 188 -28.37 22.57 4.40
N GLY A 189 -28.00 22.61 3.13
CA GLY A 189 -27.70 23.84 2.43
C GLY A 189 -28.93 24.71 2.23
N SER A 190 -28.70 25.98 1.89
CA SER A 190 -29.77 26.98 1.76
C SER A 190 -30.88 26.54 0.82
N ASP A 191 -32.09 27.06 1.06
CA ASP A 191 -33.22 26.84 0.15
C ASP A 191 -32.93 27.27 -1.29
N THR A 192 -32.10 28.30 -1.46
CA THR A 192 -31.67 28.82 -2.76
C THR A 192 -30.67 27.91 -3.46
N ASN A 193 -29.75 27.27 -2.74
CA ASN A 193 -28.62 26.57 -3.36
C ASN A 193 -28.71 25.03 -3.28
N LYS A 194 -29.53 24.46 -2.38
CA LYS A 194 -29.65 22.99 -2.22
C LYS A 194 -30.16 22.26 -3.47
N SER A 195 -30.92 22.96 -4.32
CA SER A 195 -31.34 22.42 -5.62
C SER A 195 -30.15 22.20 -6.56
N SER A 196 -29.17 23.11 -6.55
CA SER A 196 -27.91 22.97 -7.29
C SER A 196 -27.00 21.89 -6.70
N MET A 197 -26.95 21.72 -5.38
CA MET A 197 -26.29 20.56 -4.75
C MET A 197 -26.90 19.24 -5.21
N SER A 198 -28.23 19.17 -5.26
CA SER A 198 -28.95 17.98 -5.74
C SER A 198 -28.67 17.70 -7.22
N ALA A 199 -28.63 18.74 -8.05
CA ALA A 199 -28.28 18.63 -9.46
C ALA A 199 -26.84 18.14 -9.67
N LEU A 200 -25.89 18.60 -8.86
CA LEU A 200 -24.47 18.20 -8.94
C LEU A 200 -24.28 16.68 -8.74
N LEU A 201 -25.16 16.05 -7.96
CA LEU A 201 -25.19 14.59 -7.77
C LEU A 201 -25.94 13.86 -8.89
N ALA A 202 -27.05 14.43 -9.35
CA ALA A 202 -27.96 13.75 -10.28
C ALA A 202 -27.46 13.75 -11.73
N GLN A 203 -26.72 14.80 -12.14
CA GLN A 203 -26.29 14.95 -13.52
C GLN A 203 -25.01 14.18 -13.80
N SER A 204 -25.02 13.42 -14.92
CA SER A 204 -23.93 12.53 -15.32
C SER A 204 -22.69 13.26 -15.86
N SER A 205 -22.78 14.56 -16.16
CA SER A 205 -21.67 15.37 -16.67
C SER A 205 -21.84 16.84 -16.32
N LEU A 206 -20.72 17.57 -16.31
CA LEU A 206 -20.67 19.01 -16.09
C LEU A 206 -21.57 19.78 -17.07
N ASP A 207 -21.53 19.45 -18.37
CA ASP A 207 -22.34 20.15 -19.38
C ASP A 207 -23.85 20.07 -19.10
N LYS A 208 -24.35 18.89 -18.70
CA LYS A 208 -25.76 18.71 -18.34
C LYS A 208 -26.12 19.48 -17.09
N PHE A 209 -25.21 19.51 -16.12
CA PHE A 209 -25.36 20.28 -14.89
C PHE A 209 -25.45 21.79 -15.16
N LEU A 210 -24.54 22.33 -15.97
CA LEU A 210 -24.53 23.75 -16.33
C LEU A 210 -25.74 24.14 -17.18
N ALA A 211 -26.19 23.26 -18.09
CA ALA A 211 -27.37 23.51 -18.93
C ALA A 211 -28.70 23.50 -18.15
N GLN A 212 -28.76 22.85 -16.98
CA GLN A 212 -30.01 22.73 -16.22
C GLN A 212 -30.48 24.05 -15.61
N ASN A 213 -29.55 24.87 -15.12
CA ASN A 213 -29.85 26.15 -14.50
C ASN A 213 -28.60 27.03 -14.51
N GLU A 214 -28.71 28.24 -15.07
CA GLU A 214 -27.60 29.21 -15.15
C GLU A 214 -27.00 29.58 -13.78
N LYS A 215 -27.78 29.45 -12.70
CA LYS A 215 -27.33 29.75 -11.33
C LYS A 215 -26.50 28.63 -10.70
N ASN A 216 -26.51 27.43 -11.28
CA ASN A 216 -25.93 26.23 -10.68
C ASN A 216 -24.46 26.40 -10.29
N ARG A 217 -23.65 26.97 -11.19
CA ARG A 217 -22.22 27.19 -10.94
C ARG A 217 -21.99 28.09 -9.71
N LYS A 218 -22.70 29.21 -9.64
CA LYS A 218 -22.61 30.16 -8.52
C LYS A 218 -23.13 29.56 -7.22
N ALA A 219 -24.32 28.97 -7.25
CA ALA A 219 -24.94 28.34 -6.08
C ALA A 219 -24.03 27.26 -5.47
N VAL A 220 -23.39 26.43 -6.29
CA VAL A 220 -22.41 25.43 -5.81
C VAL A 220 -21.21 26.10 -5.16
N SER A 221 -20.62 27.07 -5.86
CA SER A 221 -19.45 27.79 -5.37
C SER A 221 -19.74 28.48 -4.03
N TYR A 222 -20.90 29.12 -3.89
CA TYR A 222 -21.24 29.91 -2.70
C TYR A 222 -21.52 29.02 -1.50
N GLU A 223 -22.30 27.95 -1.68
CA GLU A 223 -22.63 27.03 -0.60
C GLU A 223 -21.40 26.31 -0.06
N ILE A 224 -20.53 25.80 -0.95
CA ILE A 224 -19.33 25.07 -0.53
C ILE A 224 -18.31 26.02 0.11
N ARG A 225 -18.05 27.21 -0.45
CA ARG A 225 -17.15 28.19 0.18
C ARG A 225 -17.62 28.58 1.57
N ALA A 226 -18.92 28.82 1.74
CA ALA A 226 -19.52 29.11 3.04
C ALA A 226 -19.31 27.97 4.05
N PHE A 227 -19.59 26.73 3.63
CA PHE A 227 -19.39 25.55 4.47
C PHE A 227 -17.92 25.40 4.88
N ILE A 228 -16.98 25.50 3.93
CA ILE A 228 -15.54 25.38 4.19
C ILE A 228 -15.07 26.49 5.14
N LYS A 229 -15.46 27.75 4.87
CA LYS A 229 -15.15 28.90 5.72
C LYS A 229 -15.76 28.81 7.12
N GLY A 230 -16.86 28.08 7.29
CA GLY A 230 -17.65 28.07 8.53
C GLY A 230 -18.36 29.41 8.75
N ALA A 231 -18.89 29.99 7.67
CA ALA A 231 -19.54 31.29 7.64
C ALA A 231 -20.78 31.25 6.74
N GLN A 232 -21.53 32.36 6.66
CA GLN A 232 -22.57 32.55 5.66
C GLN A 232 -22.06 33.38 4.49
N PHE A 233 -22.32 32.92 3.26
CA PHE A 233 -22.16 33.73 2.06
C PHE A 233 -23.40 34.61 1.87
N THR A 234 -23.23 35.94 1.90
CA THR A 234 -24.34 36.90 1.87
C THR A 234 -24.21 37.99 0.80
N ASP A 235 -23.08 38.05 0.08
CA ASP A 235 -22.81 39.11 -0.90
C ASP A 235 -23.72 39.05 -2.14
N ASP A 236 -24.33 37.89 -2.41
CA ASP A 236 -25.43 37.72 -3.35
C ASP A 236 -26.71 37.31 -2.61
N ALA A 237 -27.61 38.27 -2.39
CA ALA A 237 -28.87 38.06 -1.69
C ALA A 237 -29.81 37.04 -2.39
N THR A 238 -29.58 36.74 -3.67
CA THR A 238 -30.40 35.77 -4.42
C THR A 238 -29.91 34.33 -4.30
N LEU A 239 -28.69 34.14 -3.80
CA LEU A 239 -27.99 32.86 -3.68
C LEU A 239 -27.24 32.75 -2.34
N SER A 240 -27.77 33.37 -1.29
CA SER A 240 -27.15 33.30 0.04
C SER A 240 -27.08 31.86 0.52
N SER A 241 -25.99 31.50 1.18
CA SER A 241 -25.81 30.14 1.70
C SER A 241 -26.54 29.91 3.02
N SER A 242 -26.55 28.67 3.49
CA SER A 242 -26.81 28.41 4.91
C SER A 242 -25.77 29.10 5.78
N ASP A 243 -26.13 29.40 7.03
CA ASP A 243 -25.23 30.01 8.01
C ASP A 243 -24.45 28.95 8.76
N TYR A 244 -23.21 28.70 8.33
CA TYR A 244 -22.31 27.72 8.94
C TYR A 244 -21.55 28.27 10.16
N THR A 245 -21.94 29.43 10.71
CA THR A 245 -21.57 29.78 12.09
C THR A 245 -22.34 28.92 13.10
N ASP A 246 -23.51 28.41 12.69
CA ASP A 246 -24.25 27.38 13.41
C ASP A 246 -23.41 26.10 13.54
N THR A 247 -23.29 25.59 14.76
CA THR A 247 -22.41 24.46 15.04
C THR A 247 -22.94 23.14 14.47
N GLU A 248 -24.26 22.92 14.48
CA GLU A 248 -24.88 21.71 13.95
C GLU A 248 -24.70 21.62 12.43
N LEU A 249 -24.88 22.73 11.73
CA LEU A 249 -24.63 22.81 10.27
C LEU A 249 -23.14 22.71 9.92
N LYS A 250 -22.26 23.18 10.81
CA LYS A 250 -20.81 23.18 10.58
C LYS A 250 -20.16 21.82 10.81
N THR A 251 -20.69 21.00 11.73
CA THR A 251 -20.08 19.72 12.15
C THR A 251 -20.96 18.49 11.88
N GLY A 252 -22.22 18.64 11.49
CA GLY A 252 -23.15 17.53 11.25
C GLY A 252 -22.84 16.64 10.04
N PHE A 253 -21.71 16.86 9.35
CA PHE A 253 -21.31 16.11 8.17
C PHE A 253 -20.63 14.78 8.47
N TRP A 254 -20.18 14.53 9.71
CA TRP A 254 -19.42 13.33 10.08
C TRP A 254 -20.05 12.01 9.60
N PRO A 255 -21.37 11.77 9.73
CA PRO A 255 -21.99 10.53 9.24
C PRO A 255 -21.83 10.31 7.73
N PHE A 256 -21.67 11.38 6.93
CA PHE A 256 -21.48 11.28 5.48
C PHE A 256 -20.06 10.85 5.13
N ILE A 257 -19.06 11.29 5.89
CA ILE A 257 -17.68 10.82 5.78
C ILE A 257 -17.59 9.34 6.19
N VAL A 258 -18.20 8.98 7.32
CA VAL A 258 -18.25 7.58 7.79
C VAL A 258 -18.91 6.68 6.75
N GLY A 259 -20.06 7.09 6.21
CA GLY A 259 -20.78 6.32 5.19
C GLY A 259 -20.10 6.29 3.81
N SER A 260 -19.10 7.14 3.54
CA SER A 260 -18.33 7.12 2.29
C SER A 260 -17.06 6.26 2.35
N GLN A 261 -16.66 5.80 3.54
CA GLN A 261 -15.48 4.96 3.70
C GLN A 261 -15.77 3.51 3.28
N GLN A 262 -14.74 2.86 2.72
CA GLN A 262 -14.79 1.42 2.53
C GLN A 262 -14.81 0.74 3.91
N ALA A 263 -15.87 -0.02 4.14
CA ALA A 263 -16.06 -0.81 5.36
C ALA A 263 -15.98 -2.31 5.09
N ILE A 264 -16.15 -2.76 3.85
CA ILE A 264 -16.15 -4.18 3.48
C ILE A 264 -14.99 -4.44 2.53
N PHE A 265 -14.20 -5.44 2.88
CA PHE A 265 -13.04 -5.88 2.14
C PHE A 265 -13.22 -7.33 1.76
N GLU A 266 -13.17 -7.57 0.45
CA GLU A 266 -13.29 -8.89 -0.15
C GLU A 266 -11.88 -9.37 -0.57
N ASP A 267 -11.74 -10.67 -0.76
CA ASP A 267 -10.56 -11.28 -1.36
C ASP A 267 -9.24 -11.19 -0.57
N ALA A 268 -9.30 -11.05 0.76
CA ALA A 268 -8.10 -11.11 1.59
C ALA A 268 -7.53 -12.54 1.61
N LYS A 269 -6.23 -12.71 1.36
CA LYS A 269 -5.55 -14.01 1.31
C LYS A 269 -4.68 -14.31 2.52
N HIS A 270 -4.06 -13.28 3.09
CA HIS A 270 -3.07 -13.39 4.15
C HIS A 270 -3.48 -12.60 5.38
N GLU A 271 -2.61 -12.55 6.37
CA GLU A 271 -2.82 -11.76 7.58
C GLU A 271 -3.02 -10.27 7.22
N VAL A 272 -4.14 -9.69 7.65
CA VAL A 272 -4.44 -8.27 7.50
C VAL A 272 -4.08 -7.57 8.79
N ILE A 273 -3.21 -6.56 8.71
CA ILE A 273 -2.93 -5.64 9.81
C ILE A 273 -4.00 -4.55 9.81
N LEU A 274 -4.67 -4.40 10.94
CA LEU A 274 -5.78 -3.47 11.09
C LEU A 274 -5.27 -2.04 11.33
N PRO A 275 -6.03 -1.02 10.90
CA PRO A 275 -5.71 0.37 11.20
C PRO A 275 -5.62 0.59 12.71
N THR A 276 -4.51 1.16 13.17
CA THR A 276 -4.25 1.45 14.60
C THR A 276 -4.65 2.86 14.99
N THR A 277 -4.95 3.72 14.01
CA THR A 277 -5.36 5.10 14.22
C THR A 277 -6.69 5.33 13.54
N LEU A 278 -7.71 5.67 14.32
CA LEU A 278 -9.01 6.12 13.87
C LEU A 278 -9.41 7.34 14.69
N TYR A 279 -10.34 8.10 14.15
CA TYR A 279 -10.72 9.39 14.64
C TYR A 279 -12.22 9.50 14.87
N LYS A 280 -12.59 10.09 15.99
CA LYS A 280 -13.95 10.47 16.33
C LYS A 280 -13.88 11.64 17.29
N GLU A 281 -14.40 12.79 16.89
CA GLU A 281 -14.28 14.05 17.64
C GLU A 281 -14.72 13.87 19.11
N GLY A 282 -13.80 14.12 20.05
CA GLY A 282 -14.02 13.97 21.50
C GLY A 282 -13.88 12.55 22.06
N PHE A 283 -13.40 11.59 21.26
CA PHE A 283 -13.20 10.20 21.68
C PHE A 283 -11.81 9.66 21.32
N VAL A 284 -11.29 8.79 22.19
CA VAL A 284 -10.06 8.04 21.97
C VAL A 284 -10.38 6.67 21.37
N PHE A 285 -9.64 6.28 20.33
CA PHE A 285 -9.71 4.94 19.77
C PHE A 285 -8.95 3.93 20.63
N TYR A 286 -9.64 2.89 21.11
CA TYR A 286 -9.05 1.85 21.97
C TYR A 286 -8.68 0.55 21.22
N GLY A 287 -9.11 0.42 19.96
CA GLY A 287 -8.81 -0.75 19.14
C GLY A 287 -10.04 -1.39 18.52
N TRP A 288 -9.79 -2.45 17.77
CA TRP A 288 -10.81 -3.26 17.11
C TRP A 288 -11.19 -4.45 17.96
N TYR A 289 -12.48 -4.77 18.02
CA TYR A 289 -13.00 -5.91 18.77
C TYR A 289 -13.80 -6.83 17.84
N LEU A 290 -13.78 -8.14 18.12
CA LEU A 290 -14.57 -9.13 17.36
C LEU A 290 -16.03 -9.20 17.82
N THR A 291 -16.38 -8.50 18.90
CA THR A 291 -17.71 -8.49 19.48
C THR A 291 -18.22 -7.05 19.58
N GLU A 292 -19.50 -6.85 19.30
CA GLU A 292 -20.15 -5.54 19.33
C GLU A 292 -20.15 -4.92 20.74
N ASN A 293 -20.19 -5.75 21.78
CA ASN A 293 -20.12 -5.33 23.18
C ASN A 293 -18.68 -5.12 23.69
N PHE A 294 -17.68 -5.19 22.80
CA PHE A 294 -16.26 -5.00 23.09
C PHE A 294 -15.70 -5.96 24.16
N TYR A 295 -16.28 -7.15 24.30
CA TYR A 295 -15.77 -8.17 25.21
C TYR A 295 -14.54 -8.87 24.59
N GLY A 296 -13.48 -8.98 25.39
CA GLY A 296 -12.20 -9.57 25.00
C GLY A 296 -11.07 -8.55 24.91
N GLU A 297 -9.95 -8.96 24.32
CA GLU A 297 -8.82 -8.07 24.03
C GLU A 297 -8.95 -7.47 22.63
N PRO A 298 -8.44 -6.25 22.39
CA PRO A 298 -8.43 -5.67 21.06
C PRO A 298 -7.57 -6.51 20.12
N VAL A 299 -8.03 -6.68 18.87
CA VAL A 299 -7.28 -7.33 17.80
C VAL A 299 -6.58 -6.28 16.96
N THR A 300 -5.36 -6.59 16.55
CA THR A 300 -4.56 -5.76 15.64
C THR A 300 -4.37 -6.41 14.28
N LYS A 301 -4.71 -7.70 14.17
CA LYS A 301 -4.57 -8.48 12.95
C LYS A 301 -5.65 -9.55 12.85
N ILE A 302 -5.97 -9.95 11.61
CA ILE A 302 -6.88 -11.06 11.30
C ILE A 302 -6.28 -11.92 10.19
N ASN A 303 -6.64 -13.19 10.13
CA ASN A 303 -6.23 -14.13 9.07
C ASN A 303 -7.41 -14.94 8.52
N GLY A 304 -8.63 -14.43 8.71
CA GLY A 304 -9.88 -15.07 8.32
C GLY A 304 -11.06 -14.11 8.42
N SER A 305 -12.23 -14.56 7.95
CA SER A 305 -13.42 -13.72 7.89
C SER A 305 -13.82 -13.20 9.27
N ALA A 306 -14.10 -11.90 9.37
CA ALA A 306 -14.46 -11.27 10.63
C ALA A 306 -15.29 -10.00 10.41
N THR A 307 -16.13 -9.67 11.40
CA THR A 307 -16.69 -8.33 11.56
C THR A 307 -16.02 -7.71 12.78
N LEU A 308 -15.43 -6.52 12.59
CA LEU A 308 -14.65 -5.83 13.60
C LEU A 308 -15.33 -4.52 13.99
N PHE A 309 -15.41 -4.27 15.28
CA PHE A 309 -16.07 -3.12 15.87
C PHE A 309 -15.02 -2.19 16.46
N ALA A 310 -14.96 -0.95 15.98
CA ALA A 310 -14.08 0.06 16.55
C ALA A 310 -14.62 0.49 17.93
N ARG A 311 -13.78 0.42 18.96
CA ARG A 311 -14.13 0.96 20.28
C ARG A 311 -13.61 2.38 20.42
N PHE A 312 -14.50 3.27 20.80
CA PHE A 312 -14.21 4.66 21.11
C PHE A 312 -14.77 4.99 22.49
N ASP A 313 -13.92 5.49 23.39
CA ASP A 313 -14.34 5.98 24.71
C ASP A 313 -14.07 7.50 24.77
N GLY A 314 -14.94 8.25 25.44
CA GLY A 314 -14.81 9.72 25.51
C GLY A 314 -13.50 10.13 26.18
N GLU A 315 -12.87 11.21 25.72
CA GLU A 315 -11.59 11.70 26.29
C GLU A 315 -11.68 12.07 27.77
N ASN A 316 -12.89 12.36 28.27
CA ASN A 316 -13.20 12.62 29.67
C ASN A 316 -14.47 11.85 30.07
N PRO A 317 -14.38 10.55 30.40
CA PRO A 317 -15.54 9.80 30.83
C PRO A 317 -16.08 10.39 32.15
N ILE A 318 -17.40 10.59 32.23
CA ILE A 318 -18.04 10.89 33.52
C ILE A 318 -18.07 9.58 34.30
N ASP A 319 -17.07 9.39 35.17
CA ASP A 319 -16.91 8.15 35.94
C ASP A 319 -17.99 7.95 37.02
N SER A 320 -18.67 9.03 37.43
CA SER A 320 -19.79 8.96 38.36
C SER A 320 -20.68 10.19 38.29
N VAL A 321 -21.99 9.98 38.49
CA VAL A 321 -22.96 11.05 38.74
C VAL A 321 -23.34 10.97 40.21
N ILE A 322 -22.97 11.98 41.00
CA ILE A 322 -23.40 12.12 42.40
C ILE A 322 -24.62 13.04 42.41
N ILE A 323 -25.78 12.53 42.84
CA ILE A 323 -26.96 13.35 43.08
C ILE A 323 -26.89 13.84 44.54
N GLU A 324 -26.45 15.08 44.74
CA GLU A 324 -26.28 15.63 46.10
C GLU A 324 -27.60 15.91 46.84
N ASN A 325 -28.73 15.93 46.14
CA ASN A 325 -30.05 16.20 46.70
C ASN A 325 -31.09 15.18 46.21
N GLU A 326 -30.97 13.94 46.67
CA GLU A 326 -32.04 12.95 46.48
C GLU A 326 -33.32 13.46 47.17
N VAL A 327 -34.44 13.49 46.44
CA VAL A 327 -35.74 13.83 47.03
C VAL A 327 -36.19 12.64 47.90
N GLU A 328 -35.91 12.69 49.19
CA GLU A 328 -36.29 11.63 50.13
C GLU A 328 -37.81 11.54 50.34
N TYR A 329 -38.54 12.65 50.20
CA TYR A 329 -39.99 12.69 50.42
C TYR A 329 -40.70 13.66 49.48
N MET A 330 -41.77 13.19 48.86
CA MET A 330 -42.77 14.03 48.20
C MET A 330 -44.08 13.99 49.00
N GLU A 331 -44.49 15.12 49.56
CA GLU A 331 -45.85 15.26 50.10
C GLU A 331 -46.83 15.52 48.96
N LYS A 332 -47.87 14.70 48.88
CA LYS A 332 -48.98 14.90 47.94
C LYS A 332 -49.86 16.03 48.49
N GLY A 333 -49.87 17.17 47.80
CA GLY A 333 -50.73 18.30 48.15
C GLY A 333 -52.20 17.89 48.26
N THR A 334 -52.83 18.29 49.36
CA THR A 334 -54.24 18.06 49.70
C THR A 334 -55.21 18.76 48.76
#